data_AF-A0A962RKK4-F1
#
_entry.id   AF-A0A962RKK4-F1
#
_cell.length_a   1.000
_cell.length_b   1.000
_cell.length_c   1.000
_cell.angle_alpha   90.00
_cell.angle_beta   90.00
_cell.angle_gamma   90.00
#
_symmetry.space_group_name_H-M   'P 1'
#
loop_
_entity.id
_entity.type
_entity.pdbx_description
1 polymer ?
#
loop_
_entity_poly.entity_id
_entity_poly.type
_entity_poly.pdbx_seq_one_letter_code
_entity_poly.pdbx_strand_id
1 'polypeptide(L)'
;AHEMAHVLARHHLRALTNEKRFGLMLDLAQSASGADGLLEGMALAATKELYSSGLSQGDEFEADRMGVVIAARAGYDPYGLLNVLMSIEATATDAEFSGFFLSTHPPTAARMDALNDPLDRVFGGIDYASMDAGFAALQRRLLGARR
;
A
#
# COMPACT_ATOMS: atom_id res chain seq x y z
N ALA A 1 3.72 -2.42 7.43
CA ALA A 1 2.68 -3.45 7.64
C ALA A 1 1.69 -3.50 6.48
N HIS A 2 1.25 -2.34 5.96
CA HIS A 2 0.36 -2.22 4.80
C HIS A 2 0.77 -3.08 3.59
N GLU A 3 2.02 -2.97 3.09
CA GLU A 3 2.49 -3.81 1.97
C GLU A 3 2.41 -5.32 2.24
N MET A 4 2.69 -5.75 3.47
CA MET A 4 2.53 -7.16 3.84
C MET A 4 1.05 -7.57 3.83
N ALA A 5 0.14 -6.67 4.19
CA ALA A 5 -1.29 -6.93 4.12
C ALA A 5 -1.76 -7.13 2.67
N HIS A 6 -1.22 -6.37 1.70
CA HIS A 6 -1.49 -6.62 0.28
C HIS A 6 -1.08 -8.02 -0.16
N VAL A 7 0.08 -8.50 0.31
CA VAL A 7 0.55 -9.86 0.02
C VAL A 7 -0.35 -10.90 0.67
N LEU A 8 -0.67 -10.74 1.96
CA LEU A 8 -1.50 -11.68 2.72
C LEU A 8 -2.92 -11.78 2.14
N ALA A 9 -3.52 -10.65 1.77
CA ALA A 9 -4.84 -10.59 1.16
C ALA A 9 -4.83 -10.93 -0.35
N ARG A 10 -3.64 -11.06 -0.96
CA ARG A 10 -3.44 -11.41 -2.38
C ARG A 10 -4.04 -10.37 -3.33
N HIS A 11 -4.02 -9.09 -2.97
CA HIS A 11 -4.63 -8.01 -3.76
C HIS A 11 -4.10 -7.94 -5.19
N HIS A 12 -2.78 -8.05 -5.38
CA HIS A 12 -2.18 -8.06 -6.74
C HIS A 12 -2.66 -9.24 -7.59
N LEU A 13 -2.82 -10.43 -6.97
CA LEU A 13 -3.34 -11.59 -7.70
C LEU A 13 -4.82 -11.40 -8.08
N ARG A 14 -5.64 -10.82 -7.20
CA ARG A 14 -7.05 -10.48 -7.51
C ARG A 14 -7.14 -9.44 -8.63
N ALA A 15 -6.25 -8.44 -8.61
CA ALA A 15 -6.18 -7.41 -9.64
C ALA A 15 -5.81 -8.00 -11.01
N LEU A 16 -4.85 -8.94 -11.05
CA LEU A 16 -4.44 -9.65 -12.27
C LEU A 16 -5.49 -10.65 -12.79
N THR A 17 -6.20 -11.31 -11.88
CA THR A 17 -7.21 -12.33 -12.23
C THR A 17 -8.61 -11.78 -12.47
N ASN A 18 -8.78 -10.46 -12.39
CA ASN A 18 -10.03 -9.79 -12.78
C ASN A 18 -10.30 -10.08 -14.26
N GLU A 19 -11.42 -10.76 -14.57
CA GLU A 19 -11.74 -11.28 -15.90
C GLU A 19 -11.63 -10.24 -17.03
N LYS A 20 -12.03 -8.99 -16.77
CA LYS A 20 -11.94 -7.91 -17.75
C LYS A 20 -10.48 -7.53 -18.03
N ARG A 21 -9.65 -7.48 -16.99
CA ARG A 21 -8.22 -7.14 -17.10
C ARG A 21 -7.42 -8.28 -17.71
N PHE A 22 -7.76 -9.52 -17.34
CA PHE A 22 -7.14 -10.72 -17.88
C PHE A 22 -7.39 -10.87 -19.39
N GLY A 23 -8.62 -10.58 -19.86
CA GLY A 23 -8.92 -10.54 -21.30
C GLY A 23 -8.08 -9.49 -22.05
N LEU A 24 -7.94 -8.29 -21.47
CA LEU A 24 -7.12 -7.21 -22.04
C LEU A 24 -5.63 -7.58 -22.09
N MET A 25 -5.14 -8.27 -21.05
CA MET A 25 -3.78 -8.78 -20.97
C MET A 25 -3.51 -9.86 -22.03
N LEU A 26 -4.48 -10.76 -22.27
CA LEU A 26 -4.41 -11.77 -23.33
C LEU A 26 -4.42 -11.14 -24.73
N ASP A 27 -5.24 -10.12 -24.96
CA ASP A 27 -5.27 -9.38 -26.23
C ASP A 27 -3.95 -8.65 -26.49
N LEU A 28 -3.38 -8.01 -25.46
CA LEU A 28 -2.09 -7.35 -25.55
C LEU A 28 -0.96 -8.36 -25.80
N ALA A 29 -0.98 -9.50 -25.12
CA ALA A 29 0.03 -10.54 -25.28
C ALA A 29 -0.02 -11.21 -26.66
N GLN A 30 -1.21 -11.38 -27.24
CA GLN A 30 -1.36 -11.90 -28.61
C GLN A 30 -0.82 -10.95 -29.68
N SER A 31 -0.66 -9.66 -29.37
CA SER A 31 0.01 -8.72 -30.27
C SER A 31 1.53 -8.92 -30.35
N ALA A 32 2.12 -9.66 -29.40
CA ALA A 32 3.52 -10.07 -29.46
C ALA A 32 3.66 -11.32 -30.35
N SER A 33 4.46 -11.22 -31.41
CA SER A 33 4.63 -12.28 -32.41
C SER A 33 5.40 -13.50 -31.87
N GLY A 34 4.76 -14.67 -31.86
CA GLY A 34 5.39 -15.98 -31.57
C GLY A 34 5.21 -16.47 -30.12
N ALA A 35 5.37 -17.78 -29.91
CA ALA A 35 5.15 -18.43 -28.60
C ALA A 35 6.12 -17.93 -27.50
N ASP A 36 7.36 -17.63 -27.85
CA ASP A 36 8.35 -17.04 -26.92
C ASP A 36 8.01 -15.57 -26.59
N GLY A 37 7.47 -14.82 -27.57
CA GLY A 37 7.00 -13.44 -27.39
C GLY A 37 5.71 -13.33 -26.56
N LEU A 38 4.90 -14.39 -26.52
CA LEU A 38 3.66 -14.41 -25.74
C LEU A 38 3.93 -14.35 -24.23
N LEU A 39 4.90 -15.12 -23.72
CA LEU A 39 5.27 -15.11 -22.30
C LEU A 39 5.84 -13.76 -21.87
N GLU A 40 6.71 -13.19 -22.70
CA GLU A 40 7.28 -11.86 -22.46
C GLU A 40 6.20 -10.76 -22.54
N GLY A 41 5.30 -10.86 -23.52
CA GLY A 41 4.14 -9.98 -23.66
C GLY A 41 3.17 -10.06 -22.49
N MET A 42 2.93 -11.27 -21.96
CA MET A 42 2.12 -11.46 -20.74
C MET A 42 2.79 -10.84 -19.51
N ALA A 43 4.10 -11.03 -19.33
CA ALA A 43 4.85 -10.45 -18.22
C ALA A 43 4.84 -8.91 -18.28
N LEU A 44 5.06 -8.34 -19.47
CA LEU A 44 5.03 -6.90 -19.69
C LEU A 44 3.63 -6.32 -19.45
N ALA A 45 2.58 -6.97 -19.97
CA ALA A 45 1.21 -6.54 -19.81
C ALA A 45 0.76 -6.61 -18.34
N ALA A 46 1.11 -7.68 -17.62
CA ALA A 46 0.85 -7.81 -16.18
C ALA A 46 1.55 -6.70 -15.36
N THR A 47 2.81 -6.41 -15.70
CA THR A 47 3.59 -5.36 -15.02
C THR A 47 2.98 -3.98 -15.27
N LYS A 48 2.61 -3.69 -16.53
CA LYS A 48 1.99 -2.43 -16.92
C LYS A 48 0.64 -2.24 -16.25
N GLU A 49 -0.21 -3.27 -16.25
CA GLU A 49 -1.52 -3.23 -15.61
C GLU A 49 -1.42 -3.00 -14.10
N LEU A 50 -0.49 -3.68 -13.42
CA LEU A 50 -0.24 -3.45 -11.99
C LEU A 50 0.19 -2.01 -11.70
N TYR A 51 1.00 -1.43 -12.58
CA TYR A 51 1.52 -0.07 -12.41
C TYR A 51 0.51 1.01 -12.82
N SER A 52 -0.30 0.77 -13.86
CA SER A 52 -1.23 1.76 -14.41
C SER A 52 -2.58 1.79 -13.72
N SER A 53 -3.04 0.63 -13.26
CA SER A 53 -4.42 0.48 -12.80
C SER A 53 -4.57 0.54 -11.29
N GLY A 54 -3.44 0.53 -10.57
CA GLY A 54 -3.39 0.47 -9.12
C GLY A 54 -4.15 -0.72 -8.55
N LEU A 55 -4.19 -0.78 -7.21
CA LEU A 55 -5.15 -1.63 -6.51
C LEU A 55 -6.48 -0.90 -6.32
N SER A 56 -7.56 -1.64 -6.08
CA SER A 56 -8.85 -0.99 -5.85
C SER A 56 -8.84 -0.22 -4.54
N GLN A 57 -9.64 0.83 -4.43
CA GLN A 57 -9.82 1.56 -3.17
C GLN A 57 -10.26 0.63 -2.02
N GLY A 58 -11.03 -0.42 -2.33
CA GLY A 58 -11.41 -1.44 -1.36
C GLY A 58 -10.24 -2.27 -0.84
N ASP A 59 -9.32 -2.68 -1.73
CA ASP A 59 -8.11 -3.44 -1.36
C ASP A 59 -7.19 -2.62 -0.44
N GLU A 60 -7.12 -1.31 -0.66
CA GLU A 60 -6.32 -0.37 0.12
C GLU A 60 -6.88 -0.19 1.53
N PHE A 61 -8.20 -0.03 1.64
CA PHE A 61 -8.87 0.02 2.93
C PHE A 61 -8.79 -1.31 3.69
N GLU A 62 -8.82 -2.45 2.99
CA GLU A 62 -8.58 -3.77 3.59
C GLU A 62 -7.15 -3.87 4.12
N ALA A 63 -6.16 -3.49 3.30
CA ALA A 63 -4.75 -3.50 3.67
C ALA A 63 -4.43 -2.56 4.83
N ASP A 64 -5.09 -1.40 4.92
CA ASP A 64 -4.97 -0.44 6.01
C ASP A 64 -5.42 -1.03 7.34
N ARG A 65 -6.65 -1.57 7.38
CA ARG A 65 -7.19 -2.20 8.59
C ARG A 65 -6.33 -3.38 9.04
N MET A 66 -5.93 -4.24 8.12
CA MET A 66 -5.03 -5.36 8.43
C MET A 66 -3.66 -4.88 8.89
N GLY A 67 -3.11 -3.87 8.23
CA GLY A 67 -1.81 -3.29 8.54
C GLY A 67 -1.75 -2.72 9.95
N VAL A 68 -2.78 -1.99 10.37
CA VAL A 68 -2.93 -1.50 11.76
C VAL A 68 -2.93 -2.66 12.76
N VAL A 69 -3.73 -3.70 12.51
CA VAL A 69 -3.80 -4.87 13.40
C VAL A 69 -2.44 -5.59 13.50
N ILE A 70 -1.76 -5.76 12.37
CA ILE A 70 -0.43 -6.39 12.32
C ILE A 70 0.59 -5.54 13.09
N ALA A 71 0.61 -4.23 12.89
CA ALA A 71 1.51 -3.31 13.58
C ALA A 71 1.28 -3.33 15.10
N ALA A 72 0.03 -3.20 15.52
CA ALA A 72 -0.37 -3.25 16.93
C ALA A 72 0.04 -4.57 17.59
N ARG A 73 -0.22 -5.71 16.94
CA ARG A 73 0.18 -7.04 17.45
C ARG A 73 1.69 -7.23 17.54
N ALA A 74 2.45 -6.53 16.69
CA ALA A 74 3.90 -6.53 16.74
C ALA A 74 4.47 -5.53 17.76
N GLY A 75 3.61 -4.83 18.52
CA GLY A 75 4.01 -3.87 19.56
C GLY A 75 4.35 -2.47 19.05
N TYR A 76 4.01 -2.16 17.79
CA TYR A 76 4.12 -0.81 17.25
C TYR A 76 2.86 0.02 17.55
N ASP A 77 3.00 1.34 17.51
CA ASP A 77 1.87 2.27 17.64
C ASP A 77 0.80 2.00 16.55
N PRO A 78 -0.46 1.70 16.93
CA PRO A 78 -1.55 1.51 15.97
C PRO A 78 -1.85 2.76 15.12
N TYR A 79 -1.53 3.96 15.61
CA TYR A 79 -1.69 5.22 14.87
C TYR A 79 -0.55 5.51 13.89
N GLY A 80 0.51 4.69 13.87
CA GLY A 80 1.67 4.91 13.00
C GLY A 80 1.32 5.01 11.50
N LEU A 81 0.34 4.25 11.02
CA LEU A 81 -0.13 4.37 9.62
C LEU A 81 -0.80 5.72 9.36
N LEU A 82 -1.63 6.20 10.30
CA LEU A 82 -2.29 7.50 10.19
C LEU A 82 -1.25 8.63 10.12
N ASN A 83 -0.21 8.56 10.95
CA ASN A 83 0.89 9.52 10.94
C ASN A 83 1.66 9.54 9.61
N VAL A 84 1.87 8.38 8.99
CA VAL A 84 2.48 8.28 7.65
C VAL A 84 1.58 8.93 6.60
N LEU A 85 0.27 8.67 6.62
CA LEU A 85 -0.68 9.26 5.67
C LEU A 85 -0.74 10.79 5.79
N MET A 86 -0.75 11.32 7.02
CA MET A 86 -0.67 12.76 7.28
C MET A 86 0.65 13.36 6.78
N SER A 87 1.77 12.64 6.97
CA SER A 87 3.07 13.07 6.48
C SER A 87 3.11 13.15 4.95
N ILE A 88 2.55 12.14 4.27
CA ILE A 88 2.44 12.11 2.80
C ILE A 88 1.58 13.27 2.30
N GLU A 89 0.44 13.54 2.94
CA GLU A 89 -0.42 14.67 2.59
C GLU A 89 0.30 16.01 2.77
N ALA A 90 1.06 16.18 3.86
CA ALA A 90 1.84 17.38 4.11
C ALA A 90 3.01 17.58 3.13
N THR A 91 3.58 16.49 2.60
CA THR A 91 4.68 16.52 1.61
C THR A 91 4.20 16.42 0.17
N ALA A 92 2.89 16.44 -0.09
CA ALA A 92 2.31 16.26 -1.43
C ALA A 92 2.70 17.34 -2.45
N THR A 93 3.43 18.38 -2.03
CA THR A 93 4.05 19.39 -2.88
C THR A 93 5.25 18.86 -3.68
N ASP A 94 5.83 17.72 -3.29
CA ASP A 94 6.80 16.98 -4.09
C ASP A 94 6.08 16.19 -5.18
N ALA A 95 6.12 16.70 -6.41
CA ALA A 95 5.38 16.16 -7.55
C ALA A 95 5.81 14.74 -7.95
N GLU A 96 7.06 14.35 -7.70
CA GLU A 96 7.59 13.04 -8.11
C GLU A 96 7.12 11.96 -7.12
N PHE A 97 7.27 12.20 -5.82
CA PHE A 97 6.80 11.29 -4.78
C PHE A 97 5.27 11.21 -4.75
N SER A 98 4.58 12.35 -4.82
CA SER A 98 3.12 12.44 -4.87
C SER A 98 2.57 11.75 -6.12
N GLY A 99 3.21 11.96 -7.28
CA GLY A 99 2.84 11.29 -8.53
C GLY A 99 2.98 9.77 -8.48
N PHE A 100 4.07 9.25 -7.91
CA PHE A 100 4.25 7.82 -7.71
C PHE A 100 3.21 7.24 -6.74
N PHE A 101 3.07 7.83 -5.54
CA PHE A 101 2.16 7.31 -4.51
C PHE A 101 0.69 7.33 -4.96
N LEU A 102 0.23 8.42 -5.59
CA LEU A 102 -1.14 8.55 -6.09
C LEU A 102 -1.40 7.70 -7.34
N SER A 103 -0.35 7.24 -8.04
CA SER A 103 -0.50 6.32 -9.17
C SER A 103 -0.82 4.89 -8.72
N THR A 104 -0.38 4.50 -7.52
CA THR A 104 -0.58 3.13 -7.01
C THR A 104 -1.59 3.06 -5.85
N HIS A 105 -1.84 4.16 -5.14
CA HIS A 105 -2.75 4.21 -4.00
C HIS A 105 -3.77 5.37 -4.11
N PRO A 106 -4.99 5.21 -3.56
CA PRO A 106 -5.99 6.27 -3.44
C PRO A 106 -5.50 7.48 -2.63
N PRO A 107 -6.18 8.64 -2.74
CA PRO A 107 -5.88 9.81 -1.94
C PRO A 107 -5.84 9.51 -0.44
N THR A 108 -4.84 10.06 0.24
CA THR A 108 -4.59 9.86 1.67
C THR A 108 -5.79 10.25 2.53
N ALA A 109 -6.49 11.36 2.21
CA ALA A 109 -7.67 11.82 2.95
C ALA A 109 -8.73 10.74 3.14
N ALA A 110 -9.11 10.03 2.07
CA ALA A 110 -10.13 8.98 2.14
C ALA A 110 -9.68 7.79 3.01
N ARG A 111 -8.38 7.48 3.01
CA ARG A 111 -7.80 6.41 3.83
C ARG A 111 -7.76 6.79 5.31
N MET A 112 -7.42 8.05 5.61
CA MET A 112 -7.45 8.57 6.97
C MET A 112 -8.87 8.54 7.55
N ASP A 113 -9.87 9.00 6.78
CA ASP A 113 -11.28 8.94 7.19
C ASP A 113 -11.74 7.51 7.47
N ALA A 114 -11.35 6.55 6.63
CA ALA A 114 -11.67 5.15 6.81
C ALA A 114 -10.99 4.50 8.04
N LEU A 115 -9.91 5.11 8.55
CA LEU A 115 -9.13 4.61 9.68
C LEU A 115 -9.48 5.27 11.02
N ASN A 116 -9.88 6.54 11.03
CA ASN A 116 -10.16 7.31 12.26
C ASN A 116 -11.16 6.59 13.17
N ASP A 117 -12.31 6.21 12.60
CA ASP A 117 -13.40 5.55 13.31
C ASP A 117 -13.00 4.19 13.91
N PRO A 118 -12.42 3.23 13.15
CA PRO A 118 -11.93 1.98 13.70
C PRO A 118 -10.83 2.15 14.74
N LEU A 119 -9.90 3.08 14.53
CA LEU A 119 -8.80 3.32 15.46
C LEU A 119 -9.32 3.84 16.80
N ASP A 120 -10.17 4.86 16.79
CA ASP A 120 -10.72 5.43 18.02
C ASP A 120 -11.56 4.42 18.80
N ARG A 121 -12.40 3.61 18.12
CA ARG A 121 -13.21 2.58 18.80
C ARG A 121 -12.39 1.50 19.49
N VAL A 122 -11.25 1.10 18.91
CA VAL A 122 -10.47 -0.04 19.41
C VAL A 122 -9.35 0.41 20.35
N PHE A 123 -8.78 1.57 20.07
CA PHE A 123 -7.55 2.05 20.72
C PHE A 123 -7.75 3.36 21.51
N GLY A 124 -8.90 4.02 21.39
CA GLY A 124 -9.21 5.26 22.08
C GLY A 124 -9.10 5.12 23.60
N GLY A 125 -8.43 6.08 24.25
CA GLY A 125 -8.23 6.11 25.70
C GLY A 125 -7.07 5.27 26.24
N ILE A 126 -6.29 4.61 25.37
CA ILE A 126 -5.06 3.92 25.77
C ILE A 126 -3.86 4.87 25.61
N ASP A 127 -3.00 4.95 26.64
CA ASP A 127 -1.78 5.78 26.60
C ASP A 127 -0.64 5.05 25.86
N TYR A 128 -0.41 5.44 24.60
CA TYR A 128 0.60 4.86 23.72
C TYR A 128 1.97 5.55 23.79
N ALA A 129 2.15 6.57 24.65
CA ALA A 129 3.41 7.33 24.73
C ALA A 129 4.65 6.46 25.04
N SER A 130 4.45 5.26 25.61
CA SER A 130 5.51 4.28 25.88
C SER A 130 5.94 3.43 24.67
N MET A 131 5.08 3.25 23.66
CA MET A 131 5.39 2.48 22.43
C MET A 131 6.14 3.34 21.39
N ASP A 132 5.86 4.64 21.38
CA ASP A 132 6.43 5.62 20.45
C ASP A 132 7.96 5.78 20.62
N ALA A 133 8.45 5.57 21.86
CA ALA A 133 9.88 5.58 22.19
C ALA A 133 10.67 4.49 21.43
N GLY A 134 10.06 3.32 21.19
CA GLY A 134 10.69 2.19 20.50
C GLY A 134 10.88 2.46 19.00
N PHE A 135 9.85 2.99 18.34
CA PHE A 135 9.93 3.38 16.93
C PHE A 135 10.90 4.54 16.73
N ALA A 136 10.83 5.58 17.56
CA ALA A 136 11.75 6.70 17.49
C ALA A 136 13.22 6.27 17.74
N ALA A 137 13.46 5.31 18.63
CA ALA A 137 14.79 4.74 18.85
C ALA A 137 15.29 3.94 17.63
N LEU A 138 14.43 3.15 16.98
CA LEU A 138 14.76 2.42 15.76
C LEU A 138 15.07 3.37 14.60
N GLN A 139 14.24 4.40 14.39
CA GLN A 139 14.43 5.40 13.35
C GLN A 139 15.74 6.17 13.56
N ARG A 140 16.05 6.60 14.79
CA ARG A 140 17.35 7.21 15.12
C ARG A 140 18.52 6.27 14.82
N ARG A 141 18.38 4.97 15.09
CA ARG A 141 19.43 3.98 14.82
C ARG A 141 19.64 3.74 13.32
N LEU A 142 18.57 3.70 12.53
CA LEU A 142 18.64 3.46 11.09
C LEU A 142 19.08 4.69 10.30
N LEU A 143 18.58 5.88 10.67
CA LEU A 143 18.89 7.14 9.98
C LEU A 143 20.15 7.84 10.54
N GLY A 144 20.49 7.60 11.80
CA GLY A 144 21.70 8.15 12.44
C GLY A 144 22.98 7.36 12.19
N ALA A 145 22.91 6.20 11.53
CA ALA A 145 24.07 5.36 11.18
C ALA A 145 24.80 5.81 9.90
N ARG A 146 24.35 6.89 9.24
CA ARG A 146 25.12 7.54 8.17
C ARG A 146 26.00 8.64 8.77
N ARG A 147 27.25 8.29 9.08
CA ARG A 147 28.39 9.21 9.05
C ARG A 147 29.47 8.57 8.20
#